data_AF-A0A813LPQ0-F1
#
_entry.id   AF-A0A813LPQ0-F1
#
_cell.length_a   1.000
_cell.length_b   1.000
_cell.length_c   1.000
_cell.angle_alpha   90.00
_cell.angle_beta   90.00
_cell.angle_gamma   90.00
#
_symmetry.space_group_name_H-M   'P 1'
#
loop_
_entity.id
_entity.type
_entity.pdbx_description
1 polymer ?
#
loop_
_entity_poly.entity_id
_entity_poly.type
_entity_poly.pdbx_seq_one_letter_code
_entity_poly.pdbx_strand_id
1 'polypeptide(L)'
;FCNRKFSLKTTLMLADQMINRVEYMHAKNFLHRDIKPDNFLIGLGKKANQVHVIDFGLAKKYRDPKTQQHIPYRENKALTGTARYASVNTHLGIE
;
A
#
# COMPACT_ATOMS: atom_id res chain seq x y z
N PHE A 1 17.93 -2.29 -17.78
CA PHE A 1 16.57 -2.75 -17.41
C PHE A 1 16.60 -4.20 -16.94
N CYS A 2 15.73 -4.60 -16.01
CA CYS A 2 15.73 -5.93 -15.35
C CYS A 2 14.89 -7.02 -16.06
N ASN A 3 14.46 -6.80 -17.31
CA ASN A 3 13.60 -7.72 -18.07
C ASN A 3 12.36 -8.23 -17.30
N ARG A 4 11.68 -7.33 -16.57
CA ARG A 4 10.46 -7.62 -15.78
C ARG A 4 10.63 -8.70 -14.69
N LYS A 5 11.87 -9.05 -14.31
CA LYS A 5 12.14 -10.05 -13.27
C LYS A 5 13.23 -9.55 -12.32
N PHE A 6 12.87 -9.34 -11.06
CA PHE A 6 13.86 -9.05 -10.02
C PHE A 6 14.47 -10.35 -9.47
N SER A 7 15.69 -10.24 -8.97
CA SER A 7 16.31 -11.29 -8.16
C SER A 7 15.58 -11.42 -6.82
N LEU A 8 15.75 -12.57 -6.15
CA LEU A 8 15.21 -12.75 -4.79
C LEU A 8 15.78 -11.69 -3.84
N LYS A 9 17.09 -11.41 -3.89
CA LYS A 9 17.75 -10.38 -3.08
C LYS A 9 17.08 -9.01 -3.26
N THR A 10 16.88 -8.57 -4.50
CA THR A 10 16.22 -7.29 -4.80
C THR A 10 14.78 -7.28 -4.28
N THR A 11 14.05 -8.37 -4.47
CA THR A 11 12.66 -8.50 -4.01
C THR A 11 12.56 -8.35 -2.49
N LEU A 12 13.44 -9.01 -1.74
CA LEU A 12 13.47 -8.93 -0.28
C LEU A 12 13.86 -7.53 0.23
N MET A 13 14.84 -6.89 -0.41
CA MET A 13 15.24 -5.52 -0.06
C MET A 13 14.12 -4.50 -0.30
N LEU A 14 13.30 -4.70 -1.34
CA LEU A 14 12.14 -3.86 -1.61
C LEU A 14 11.01 -4.17 -0.62
N ALA A 15 10.71 -5.44 -0.38
CA ALA A 15 9.65 -5.88 0.53
C ALA A 15 9.84 -5.32 1.94
N ASP A 16 11.05 -5.38 2.50
CA ASP A 16 11.39 -4.82 3.80
C ASP A 16 11.00 -3.33 3.91
N GLN A 17 11.39 -2.52 2.91
CA GLN A 17 11.04 -1.11 2.91
C GLN A 17 9.56 -0.84 2.65
N MET A 18 8.93 -1.59 1.73
CA MET A 18 7.51 -1.42 1.38
C MET A 18 6.61 -1.73 2.57
N ILE A 19 6.89 -2.80 3.32
CA ILE A 19 6.16 -3.14 4.55
C ILE A 19 6.26 -1.98 5.55
N ASN A 20 7.46 -1.45 5.78
CA ASN A 20 7.67 -0.30 6.66
C ASN A 20 6.89 0.95 6.21
N ARG A 21 6.71 1.18 4.90
CA ARG A 21 5.86 2.30 4.40
C ARG A 21 4.39 2.08 4.73
N VAL A 22 3.89 0.87 4.50
CA VAL A 22 2.49 0.52 4.80
C VAL A 22 2.23 0.59 6.30
N GLU A 23 3.13 0.06 7.12
CA GLU A 23 3.06 0.15 8.58
C GLU A 23 3.01 1.61 9.05
N TYR A 24 3.88 2.46 8.52
CA TYR A 24 3.88 3.89 8.87
C TYR A 24 2.54 4.56 8.55
N MET A 25 1.96 4.30 7.37
CA MET A 25 0.64 4.81 7.01
C MET A 25 -0.45 4.32 7.96
N HIS A 26 -0.41 3.02 8.32
CA HIS A 26 -1.36 2.42 9.24
C HIS A 26 -1.23 3.01 10.65
N ALA A 27 -0.01 3.32 11.10
CA ALA A 27 0.25 4.04 12.35
C ALA A 27 -0.32 5.46 12.34
N LYS A 28 -0.44 6.08 11.15
CA LYS A 28 -1.15 7.36 10.95
C LYS A 28 -2.67 7.22 10.74
N ASN A 29 -3.23 6.02 10.96
CA ASN A 29 -4.66 5.70 10.89
C ASN A 29 -5.25 5.66 9.47
N PHE A 30 -4.42 5.55 8.42
CA PHE A 30 -4.86 5.49 7.03
C PHE A 30 -4.50 4.16 6.37
N LEU A 31 -5.39 3.67 5.51
CA LEU A 31 -5.13 2.64 4.51
C LEU A 31 -4.81 3.32 3.18
N HIS A 32 -3.87 2.77 2.42
CA HIS A 32 -3.56 3.26 1.07
C HIS A 32 -4.63 2.88 0.04
N ARG A 33 -5.11 1.62 0.10
CA ARG A 33 -6.10 1.01 -0.82
C ARG A 33 -5.72 0.90 -2.30
N ASP A 34 -4.49 1.23 -2.71
CA ASP A 34 -4.00 1.02 -4.08
C ASP A 34 -2.51 0.68 -4.12
N ILE A 35 -2.16 -0.44 -3.46
CA ILE A 35 -0.79 -0.97 -3.42
C ILE A 35 -0.47 -1.62 -4.78
N LYS A 36 0.43 -0.99 -5.53
CA LYS A 36 0.90 -1.44 -6.85
C LYS A 36 2.32 -0.95 -7.11
N PRO A 37 3.12 -1.63 -7.96
CA PRO A 37 4.50 -1.22 -8.23
C PRO A 37 4.65 0.23 -8.67
N ASP A 38 3.71 0.75 -9.46
CA ASP A 38 3.69 2.11 -9.99
C ASP A 38 3.64 3.19 -8.88
N ASN A 39 3.09 2.86 -7.70
CA ASN A 39 3.00 3.77 -6.56
C ASN A 39 4.21 3.69 -5.63
N PHE A 40 5.23 2.90 -5.97
CA PHE A 40 6.49 2.84 -5.24
C PHE A 40 7.65 3.35 -6.11
N LEU A 41 8.29 4.41 -5.64
CA LEU A 41 9.37 5.09 -6.35
C LEU A 41 10.67 5.03 -5.56
N ILE A 42 11.80 5.14 -6.26
CA ILE A 42 13.13 5.24 -5.64
C ILE A 42 13.49 6.72 -5.49
N GLY A 43 14.09 7.08 -4.35
CA GLY A 43 14.59 8.43 -4.12
C GLY A 43 15.73 8.83 -5.06
N LEU A 44 16.13 10.11 -5.04
CA LEU A 44 17.22 10.63 -5.86
C LEU A 44 18.47 10.93 -5.02
N GLY A 45 19.64 10.93 -5.67
CA GLY A 45 20.91 11.30 -5.06
C GLY A 45 21.22 10.48 -3.79
N LYS A 46 21.40 11.16 -2.65
CA LYS A 46 21.69 10.53 -1.35
C LYS A 46 20.59 9.56 -0.86
N LYS A 47 19.39 9.60 -1.45
CA LYS A 47 18.25 8.72 -1.12
C LYS A 47 17.96 7.66 -2.18
N ALA A 48 18.90 7.39 -3.09
CA ALA A 48 18.72 6.42 -4.17
C ALA A 48 18.54 4.95 -3.72
N ASN A 49 18.73 4.66 -2.44
CA ASN A 49 18.44 3.36 -1.82
C ASN A 49 17.09 3.32 -1.07
N GLN A 50 16.35 4.43 -1.04
CA GLN A 50 15.11 4.55 -0.28
C GLN A 50 13.88 4.41 -1.20
N VAL A 51 13.02 3.45 -0.88
CA VAL A 51 11.69 3.30 -1.47
C VAL A 51 10.73 4.32 -0.85
N HIS A 52 9.95 4.99 -1.68
CA HIS A 52 8.91 5.95 -1.29
C HIS A 52 7.56 5.42 -1.79
N VAL A 53 6.49 5.72 -1.05
CA VAL A 53 5.11 5.46 -1.48
C VAL A 53 4.46 6.78 -1.89
N ILE A 54 3.72 6.79 -2.97
CA ILE A 54 3.03 7.95 -3.54
C ILE A 54 1.56 7.63 -3.83
N ASP A 55 0.81 8.62 -4.32
CA ASP A 55 -0.59 8.51 -4.73
C ASP A 55 -1.54 8.04 -3.60
N PHE A 56 -1.89 9.01 -2.75
CA PHE A 56 -2.85 8.82 -1.66
C PHE A 56 -4.29 9.14 -2.10
N GLY A 57 -4.59 9.20 -3.40
CA GLY A 57 -5.91 9.61 -3.91
C GLY A 57 -7.04 8.67 -3.49
N LEU A 58 -6.73 7.38 -3.28
CA LEU A 58 -7.66 6.38 -2.75
C LEU A 58 -7.48 6.12 -1.25
N ALA A 59 -6.60 6.84 -0.56
CA ALA A 59 -6.35 6.60 0.86
C ALA A 59 -7.61 6.86 1.70
N LYS A 60 -7.79 6.09 2.78
CA LYS A 60 -8.96 6.21 3.65
C LYS A 60 -8.58 5.96 5.10
N LYS A 61 -9.13 6.79 6.00
CA LYS A 61 -9.00 6.57 7.44
C LYS A 61 -9.75 5.29 7.86
N TYR A 62 -9.06 4.38 8.54
CA TYR A 62 -9.65 3.09 8.98
C TYR A 62 -9.91 3.01 10.48
N ARG A 63 -9.40 3.95 11.25
CA ARG A 63 -9.71 4.08 12.67
C ARG A 63 -9.71 5.53 13.12
N ASP A 64 -10.46 5.82 14.17
CA ASP A 64 -10.45 7.14 14.78
C ASP A 64 -9.06 7.44 15.40
N PRO A 65 -8.47 8.62 15.15
CA PRO A 65 -7.12 8.92 15.64
C PRO A 65 -7.04 9.07 17.17
N LYS A 66 -8.15 9.37 17.86
CA LYS A 66 -8.18 9.54 19.32
C LYS A 66 -8.55 8.25 20.03
N THR A 67 -9.65 7.61 19.63
CA THR A 67 -10.17 6.41 20.29
C THR A 67 -9.58 5.12 19.75
N GLN A 68 -8.88 5.19 18.62
CA GLN A 68 -8.37 4.03 17.89
C GLN A 68 -9.47 3.03 17.47
N GLN A 69 -10.75 3.44 17.52
CA GLN A 69 -11.87 2.62 17.11
C GLN A 69 -11.85 2.40 15.61
N HIS A 70 -11.85 1.13 15.19
CA HIS A 70 -11.85 0.73 13.79
C HIS A 70 -13.19 1.05 13.09
N ILE A 71 -13.15 1.30 11.79
CA ILE A 71 -14.36 1.40 10.96
C ILE A 71 -15.19 0.11 11.04
N PRO A 72 -16.52 0.20 10.95
CA PRO A 72 -17.36 -0.98 10.91
C PRO A 72 -17.15 -1.75 9.61
N TYR A 73 -17.30 -3.07 9.68
CA TYR A 73 -17.36 -3.96 8.54
C TYR A 73 -18.53 -3.58 7.60
N ARG A 74 -18.32 -3.65 6.29
CA ARG A 74 -19.30 -3.35 5.25
C ARG A 74 -19.12 -4.29 4.06
N GLU A 75 -20.22 -4.59 3.40
CA GLU A 75 -20.26 -5.36 2.15
C GLU A 75 -20.85 -4.50 1.02
N ASN A 76 -20.96 -5.08 -0.19
CA ASN A 76 -21.52 -4.43 -1.37
C ASN A 76 -20.78 -3.15 -1.79
N LYS A 77 -19.47 -3.08 -1.54
CA LYS A 77 -18.60 -2.01 -2.05
C LYS A 77 -18.23 -2.25 -3.50
N ALA A 78 -18.21 -1.17 -4.28
CA ALA A 78 -17.58 -1.20 -5.60
C ALA A 78 -16.08 -1.50 -5.48
N LEU A 79 -15.55 -2.26 -6.44
CA LEU A 79 -14.12 -2.53 -6.54
C LEU A 79 -13.35 -1.20 -6.55
N THR A 80 -12.43 -1.05 -5.59
CA THR A 80 -11.56 0.13 -5.47
C THR A 80 -10.11 -0.30 -5.64
N GLY A 81 -9.31 0.51 -6.34
CA GLY A 81 -7.90 0.23 -6.63
C GLY A 81 -7.68 -0.64 -7.86
N THR A 82 -6.45 -1.08 -8.05
CA THR A 82 -6.03 -1.81 -9.25
C THR A 82 -6.35 -3.31 -9.16
N ALA A 83 -7.23 -3.82 -10.02
CA ALA A 83 -7.77 -5.18 -9.97
C ALA A 83 -6.72 -6.31 -9.86
N ARG A 84 -5.56 -6.16 -10.53
CA ARG A 84 -4.47 -7.16 -10.51
C ARG A 84 -3.87 -7.37 -9.12
N TYR A 85 -3.85 -6.33 -8.28
CA TYR A 85 -3.20 -6.33 -6.97
C TYR A 85 -4.21 -6.25 -5.82
N ALA A 86 -5.51 -6.18 -6.14
CA ALA A 86 -6.57 -6.10 -5.16
C ALA A 86 -6.69 -7.41 -4.35
N SER A 87 -7.01 -7.28 -3.06
CA SER A 87 -7.24 -8.43 -2.19
C SER A 87 -8.52 -9.17 -2.59
N VAL A 88 -8.63 -10.45 -2.21
CA VAL A 88 -9.86 -11.25 -2.46
C VAL A 88 -11.09 -10.58 -1.83
N ASN A 89 -10.97 -10.04 -0.61
CA ASN A 89 -12.08 -9.34 0.04
C ASN A 89 -12.52 -8.09 -0.74
N THR A 90 -11.57 -7.37 -1.34
CA THR A 90 -11.89 -6.22 -2.21
C THR A 90 -12.66 -6.66 -3.45
N HIS A 91 -12.33 -7.82 -4.04
CA HIS A 91 -13.12 -8.40 -5.14
C HIS A 91 -14.53 -8.81 -4.71
N LEU A 92 -14.70 -9.25 -3.47
CA LEU A 92 -16.00 -9.59 -2.88
C LEU A 92 -16.80 -8.35 -2.42
N GLY A 93 -16.25 -7.14 -2.58
CA GLY A 93 -16.91 -5.91 -2.14
C GLY A 93 -16.97 -5.76 -0.62
N ILE A 94 -16.04 -6.40 0.10
CA ILE A 94 -15.92 -6.38 1.56
C ILE A 94 -14.91 -5.30 1.99
N GLU A 95 -15.28 -4.51 3.00
CA GLU A 95 -14.45 -3.46 3.64
C GLU A 95 -14.54 -3.50 5.16
#